data_AF-A0AAW2I422-F1
#
_entry.id   AF-A0AAW2I422-F1
#
_cell.length_a   1.000
_cell.length_b   1.000
_cell.length_c   1.000
_cell.angle_alpha   90.00
_cell.angle_beta   90.00
_cell.angle_gamma   90.00
#
_symmetry.space_group_name_H-M   'P 1'
#
loop_
_entity.id
_entity.type
_entity.pdbx_description
1 polymer ?
#
loop_
_entity_poly.entity_id
_entity_poly.type
_entity_poly.pdbx_seq_one_letter_code
_entity_poly.pdbx_strand_id
1 'polypeptide(L)' 'MSHYDKPPADYVYPTFDEVPGPCGDWQQHYDQNQRKYNLVLLVGVGVFAITVAVAYSSGLFWCNFFPPEKPAPKVPCSK' A
#
# COMPACT_ATOMS: atom_id res chain seq x y z
N MET A 1 45.60 41.09 22.14
CA MET A 1 46.43 39.87 22.17
C MET A 1 45.45 38.70 22.15
N SER A 2 45.14 38.16 20.98
CA SER A 2 44.13 37.10 20.85
C SER A 2 44.76 35.78 21.28
N HIS A 3 44.24 35.17 22.36
CA HIS A 3 44.61 33.83 22.78
C HIS A 3 44.29 32.85 21.65
N TYR A 4 45.30 32.50 20.86
CA TYR A 4 45.22 31.36 19.96
C TYR A 4 45.25 30.11 20.82
N ASP A 5 44.07 29.60 21.19
CA ASP A 5 43.93 28.24 21.68
C ASP A 5 44.31 27.30 20.54
N LYS A 6 45.49 26.68 20.68
CA LYS A 6 45.87 25.59 19.81
C LYS A 6 44.84 24.48 19.98
N PRO A 7 44.29 23.93 18.89
CA PRO A 7 43.44 22.76 19.01
C PRO A 7 44.24 21.63 19.70
N PRO A 8 43.56 20.75 20.45
CA PRO A 8 44.22 19.64 21.12
C PRO A 8 45.05 18.83 20.12
N ALA A 9 46.14 18.22 20.61
CA ALA A 9 47.10 17.48 19.79
C ALA A 9 46.47 16.39 18.90
N ASP A 10 45.25 15.98 19.23
CA ASP A 10 44.50 14.87 18.64
C ASP A 10 43.36 15.36 17.71
N TYR A 11 43.29 16.67 17.43
CA TYR A 11 42.25 17.25 16.59
C TYR A 11 42.44 16.87 15.11
N VAL A 12 41.51 16.08 14.59
CA VAL A 12 41.40 15.75 13.16
C VAL A 12 40.30 16.59 12.54
N TYR A 13 40.57 17.23 11.41
CA TYR A 13 39.55 17.94 10.65
C TYR A 13 38.59 16.92 10.02
N PRO A 14 37.26 17.11 10.13
CA PRO A 14 36.32 16.23 9.45
C PRO A 14 36.56 16.30 7.95
N THR A 15 36.89 15.15 7.34
CA THR A 15 37.06 15.03 5.89
C THR A 15 35.82 14.40 5.27
N PHE A 16 35.63 14.58 3.96
CA PHE A 16 34.52 13.97 3.24
C PHE A 16 34.56 12.43 3.26
N ASP A 17 35.71 11.84 3.61
CA ASP A 17 35.89 10.39 3.77
C ASP A 17 35.16 9.83 5.00
N GLU A 18 34.79 10.67 5.97
CA GLU A 18 33.99 10.28 7.14
C GLU A 18 32.49 10.22 6.84
N VAL A 19 32.06 10.72 5.67
CA VAL A 19 30.66 10.67 5.27
C VAL A 19 30.30 9.22 4.98
N PRO A 20 29.25 8.66 5.62
CA PRO A 20 28.77 7.33 5.29
C PRO A 20 28.35 7.32 3.82
N GLY A 21 29.11 6.59 3.00
CA GLY A 21 28.70 6.25 1.65
C GLY A 21 27.44 5.38 1.67
N PRO A 22 26.79 5.16 0.52
CA PRO A 22 25.71 4.18 0.44
C PRO A 22 26.22 2.81 0.90
N CYS A 23 25.77 2.38 2.08
CA CYS A 23 26.15 1.12 2.68
C CYS A 23 25.25 0.00 2.13
N GLY A 24 25.87 -1.03 1.55
CA GLY A 24 25.18 -2.22 1.07
C GLY A 24 24.56 -2.09 -0.31
N ASP A 25 24.03 -3.21 -0.81
CA ASP A 25 23.42 -3.31 -2.13
C ASP A 25 21.97 -2.82 -2.07
N TRP A 26 21.74 -1.60 -2.56
CA TRP A 26 20.41 -0.98 -2.61
C TRP A 26 19.40 -1.85 -3.35
N GLN A 27 19.86 -2.63 -4.33
CA GLN A 27 19.02 -3.47 -5.16
C GLN A 27 18.48 -4.64 -4.34
N GLN A 28 19.32 -5.32 -3.55
CA GLN A 28 18.87 -6.40 -2.69
C GLN A 28 17.84 -5.94 -1.66
N HIS A 29 18.05 -4.77 -1.06
CA HIS A 29 17.09 -4.20 -0.11
C HIS A 29 15.76 -3.85 -0.79
N TYR A 30 15.83 -3.28 -2.00
CA TYR A 30 14.65 -3.00 -2.81
C TYR A 30 13.87 -4.28 -3.16
N ASP A 31 14.56 -5.31 -3.66
CA ASP A 31 13.95 -6.58 -4.08
C ASP A 31 13.28 -7.30 -2.90
N GLN A 32 13.90 -7.28 -1.73
CA GLN A 32 13.31 -7.83 -0.51
C GLN A 32 12.01 -7.12 -0.12
N ASN A 33 11.96 -5.80 -0.26
CA ASN A 33 10.77 -5.01 0.07
C ASN A 33 9.68 -5.18 -1.00
N GLN A 34 10.04 -5.25 -2.29
CA GLN A 34 9.11 -5.57 -3.36
C GLN A 34 8.42 -6.92 -3.14
N ARG A 35 9.16 -7.95 -2.72
CA ARG A 35 8.58 -9.26 -2.41
C ARG A 35 7.55 -9.18 -1.27
N LYS A 36 7.83 -8.39 -0.23
CA LYS A 36 6.89 -8.17 0.88
C LYS A 36 5.63 -7.46 0.41
N TYR A 37 5.78 -6.37 -0.35
CA TYR A 37 4.63 -5.59 -0.82
C TYR A 37 3.75 -6.37 -1.80
N ASN A 38 4.35 -7.12 -2.73
CA ASN A 38 3.59 -7.96 -3.66
C ASN A 38 2.82 -9.07 -2.93
N LEU A 39 3.39 -9.63 -1.86
CA LEU A 39 2.70 -10.60 -1.01
C LEU A 39 1.51 -9.97 -0.28
N VAL A 40 1.70 -8.81 0.34
CA VAL A 40 0.60 -8.07 1.00
C VAL A 40 -0.49 -7.70 0.00
N LEU A 41 -0.11 -7.26 -1.20
CA LEU A 41 -1.05 -6.94 -2.27
C LEU A 41 -1.88 -8.15 -2.68
N LEU A 42 -1.25 -9.31 -2.93
CA LEU A 42 -1.94 -10.55 -3.28
C LEU A 42 -2.93 -10.98 -2.21
N VAL A 43 -2.50 -10.95 -0.94
CA VAL A 43 -3.36 -11.30 0.19
C VAL A 43 -4.53 -10.31 0.30
N GLY A 44 -4.26 -9.01 0.22
CA GLY A 44 -5.28 -7.97 0.30
C GLY A 44 -6.33 -8.10 -0.80
N VAL A 45 -5.90 -8.30 -2.05
CA VAL A 45 -6.82 -8.51 -3.18
C VAL A 45 -7.63 -9.80 -3.01
N GLY A 46 -7.01 -10.89 -2.55
CA GLY A 46 -7.70 -12.15 -2.31
C GLY A 46 -8.78 -12.03 -1.23
N VAL A 47 -8.44 -11.45 -0.09
CA VAL A 47 -9.40 -11.23 1.02
C VAL A 47 -10.53 -10.30 0.58
N PHE A 48 -10.23 -9.21 -0.12
CA PHE A 48 -11.24 -8.29 -0.63
C PHE A 48 -12.20 -8.98 -1.60
N ALA A 49 -11.68 -9.72 -2.59
CA ALA A 49 -12.50 -10.44 -3.55
C ALA A 49 -13.44 -11.46 -2.89
N ILE A 50 -12.92 -12.24 -1.93
CA ILE A 50 -13.72 -13.20 -1.16
C ILE A 50 -14.81 -12.48 -0.36
N THR A 51 -14.46 -11.38 0.30
CA THR A 51 -15.40 -10.60 1.11
C THR A 51 -16.56 -10.07 0.28
N VAL A 52 -16.26 -9.49 -0.88
CA VAL A 52 -17.27 -8.98 -1.82
C VAL A 52 -18.15 -10.11 -2.35
N ALA A 53 -17.56 -11.23 -2.73
CA ALA A 53 -18.30 -12.39 -3.24
C ALA A 53 -19.28 -12.95 -2.20
N VAL A 54 -18.82 -13.16 -0.96
CA VAL A 54 -19.65 -13.64 0.14
C VAL A 54 -20.80 -12.68 0.40
N ALA A 55 -20.51 -11.38 0.51
CA ALA A 55 -21.50 -10.39 0.87
C ALA A 55 -22.54 -10.13 -0.24
N TYR A 56 -22.16 -10.28 -1.51
CA TYR A 56 -23.11 -10.30 -2.62
C TYR A 56 -24.00 -11.55 -2.57
N SER A 57 -23.40 -12.73 -2.36
CA SER A 57 -24.14 -14.00 -2.32
C SER A 57 -25.07 -14.14 -1.11
N SER A 58 -24.76 -13.50 0.01
CA SER A 58 -25.60 -13.51 1.22
C SER A 58 -26.75 -12.50 1.19
N GLY A 59 -26.81 -11.63 0.16
CA GLY A 59 -27.80 -10.56 0.08
C GLY A 59 -27.57 -9.41 1.06
N LEU A 60 -26.36 -9.27 1.60
CA LEU A 60 -26.01 -8.21 2.56
C LEU A 60 -26.15 -6.81 1.94
N PHE A 61 -25.93 -6.69 0.62
CA PHE A 61 -26.15 -5.45 -0.12
C PHE A 61 -26.82 -5.71 -1.48
N TRP A 62 -27.87 -4.92 -1.78
CA TRP A 62 -28.56 -4.92 -3.05
C TRP A 62 -28.01 -3.80 -3.96
N CYS A 63 -27.24 -4.17 -4.97
CA CYS A 63 -26.52 -3.22 -5.81
C CYS A 63 -27.33 -2.62 -6.97
N ASN A 64 -28.62 -2.96 -7.12
CA ASN A 64 -29.54 -2.45 -8.16
C ASN A 64 -28.88 -2.22 -9.54
N PHE A 65 -28.15 -3.22 -10.04
CA PHE A 65 -27.32 -3.07 -11.24
C PHE A 65 -28.10 -2.90 -12.54
N PHE A 66 -29.38 -3.28 -12.55
CA PHE A 66 -30.21 -3.30 -13.74
C PHE A 66 -31.53 -2.58 -13.47
N PRO A 67 -32.10 -1.91 -14.49
CA PRO A 67 -33.45 -1.39 -14.38
C PRO A 67 -34.42 -2.54 -14.07
N PRO A 68 -35.48 -2.28 -13.29
CA PRO A 68 -36.47 -3.30 -12.99
C PRO A 68 -37.12 -3.80 -14.28
N GLU A 69 -37.43 -5.09 -14.34
CA GLU A 69 -38.24 -5.62 -15.44
C GLU A 69 -39.56 -4.87 -15.53
N LYS A 70 -40.01 -4.63 -16.77
CA LYS A 70 -41.31 -3.99 -16.99
C LYS A 70 -42.38 -4.85 -16.30
N PRO A 71 -43.31 -4.24 -15.55
CA PRO A 71 -44.37 -4.99 -14.92
C PRO A 71 -45.13 -5.78 -15.98
N ALA A 72 -45.51 -7.02 -15.65
CA ALA A 72 -46.34 -7.83 -16.50
C ALA A 72 -47.60 -7.03 -16.91
N PRO A 73 -48.11 -7.22 -18.15
CA PRO A 73 -49.35 -6.60 -18.56
C PRO A 73 -50.43 -6.95 -17.52
N LYS A 74 -51.10 -5.92 -16.99
CA LYS A 74 -52.14 -6.11 -15.98
C LYS A 74 -53.17 -7.08 -16.54
N VAL A 75 -53.33 -8.23 -15.90
CA VAL A 75 -54.45 -9.12 -16.21
C VAL A 75 -55.74 -8.33 -16.00
N PRO A 76 -56.65 -8.28 -16.99
CA PRO A 76 -57.90 -7.58 -16.82
C PRO A 76 -58.69 -8.26 -15.70
N CYS A 77 -59.16 -7.47 -14.73
CA CYS A 77 -60.08 -7.98 -13.71
C CYS A 77 -61.30 -8.59 -14.42
N SER A 78 -61.63 -9.84 -14.08
CA SER A 78 -62.89 -10.45 -14.53
C SER A 78 -64.03 -9.57 -14.04
N LYS A 79 -64.88 -9.13 -14.98
CA LYS A 79 -66.10 -8.39 -14.67
C LYS A 79 -67.11 -9.26 -13.96
#